data_AF-A0A432V0F3-F1
#
_entry.id   AF-A0A432V0F3-F1
#
_cell.length_a   1.000
_cell.length_b   1.000
_cell.length_c   1.000
_cell.angle_alpha   90.00
_cell.angle_beta   90.00
_cell.angle_gamma   90.00
#
_symmetry.space_group_name_H-M   'P 1'
#
loop_
_entity.id
_entity.type
_entity.pdbx_description
1 polymer ?
#
loop_
_entity_poly.entity_id
_entity_poly.type
_entity_poly.pdbx_seq_one_letter_code
_entity_poly.pdbx_strand_id
1 'polypeptide(L)'
;MILRPKSLSRHPGPLPGATTATPAVLVPTWLRRAVPDAQSFARNDVEDVALVAGAAIGALDQVVRRHERWAGAWRQRLALSAAVMTAKRVGRIEEEAALRDAVLLTKPGDDVGPAGRMLMAWRRLAGMPAEKLLTEASISAAMDDLGLARDAVSVSDLTDDLRQLSAGAGTVGMMTGAIAIAERRGYGRALGAWFADALLAQRLGWAHAVPLLGAEVTAGIGIRRLRRSGTGIAAASIEDEGDRAKSQLAAQTRAAFRAIDLSAELGRRSERLLAVAPKLRARASDLVVERLLADDAIVASEKIVGMSDRGLRRLFDRLVSLNAVRELTGRHTFRIYGL
;
A
#
# COMPACT_ATOMS: atom_id res chain seq x y z
N MET A 1 -25.88 39.82 45.38
CA MET A 1 -25.05 40.14 44.19
C MET A 1 -23.63 39.72 44.47
N ILE A 2 -23.23 38.52 44.01
CA ILE A 2 -21.91 37.95 44.25
C ILE A 2 -21.07 38.16 42.98
N LEU A 3 -20.01 38.95 43.08
CA LEU A 3 -18.99 39.12 42.05
C LEU A 3 -17.91 38.04 42.21
N ARG A 4 -17.60 37.36 41.09
CA ARG A 4 -16.60 36.28 40.99
C ARG A 4 -15.16 36.81 41.17
N PRO A 5 -14.25 36.03 41.79
CA PRO A 5 -12.82 36.18 41.54
C PRO A 5 -12.38 35.34 40.32
N LYS A 6 -11.54 35.96 39.47
CA LYS A 6 -10.82 35.30 38.37
C LYS A 6 -9.77 34.34 38.94
N SER A 7 -9.84 33.06 38.58
CA SER A 7 -8.78 32.09 38.86
C SER A 7 -7.79 32.07 37.69
N LEU A 8 -6.53 32.39 37.98
CA LEU A 8 -5.38 32.27 37.09
C LEU A 8 -5.02 30.77 36.95
N SER A 9 -5.42 30.14 35.87
CA SER A 9 -4.91 28.81 35.51
C SER A 9 -3.56 28.98 34.79
N ARG A 10 -2.46 28.75 35.53
CA ARG A 10 -1.14 28.48 34.96
C ARG A 10 -1.19 27.11 34.29
N HIS A 11 -1.31 27.06 32.97
CA HIS A 11 -0.96 25.85 32.23
C HIS A 11 0.57 25.73 32.14
N PRO A 12 1.18 24.60 32.57
CA PRO A 12 2.55 24.31 32.22
C PRO A 12 2.59 24.00 30.72
N GLY A 13 3.34 24.79 29.96
CA GLY A 13 3.65 24.47 28.56
C GLY A 13 4.50 23.20 28.47
N PRO A 14 4.42 22.44 27.36
CA PRO A 14 5.20 21.22 27.21
C PRO A 14 6.69 21.55 27.06
N LEU A 15 7.51 20.94 27.92
CA LEU A 15 8.97 20.96 27.82
C LEU A 15 9.42 20.22 26.54
N PRO A 16 10.44 20.73 25.81
CA PRO A 16 11.01 20.04 24.67
C PRO A 16 12.05 19.02 25.15
N GLY A 17 11.79 17.73 24.98
CA GLY A 17 12.81 16.71 25.22
C GLY A 17 12.29 15.30 25.45
N ALA A 18 12.32 14.50 24.38
CA ALA A 18 12.77 13.09 24.33
C ALA A 18 12.22 12.49 23.04
N THR A 19 13.09 12.26 22.06
CA THR A 19 12.75 11.39 20.92
C THR A 19 12.68 9.97 21.49
N THR A 20 11.52 9.58 22.00
CA THR A 20 11.26 8.17 22.31
C THR A 20 11.20 7.46 20.97
N ALA A 21 12.28 6.77 20.61
CA ALA A 21 12.26 5.85 19.48
C ALA A 21 11.14 4.84 19.74
N THR A 22 10.02 4.95 19.03
CA THR A 22 8.92 4.02 19.16
C THR A 22 9.44 2.64 18.75
N PRO A 23 9.45 1.63 19.63
CA PRO A 23 10.02 0.34 19.29
C PRO A 23 9.30 -0.22 18.07
N ALA A 24 10.07 -0.60 17.05
CA ALA A 24 9.55 -1.22 15.83
C ALA A 24 8.69 -2.44 16.20
N VAL A 25 7.58 -2.67 15.48
CA VAL A 25 6.83 -3.93 15.65
C VAL A 25 7.75 -5.07 15.22
N LEU A 26 8.17 -5.90 16.18
CA LEU A 26 8.98 -7.07 15.91
C LEU A 26 8.07 -8.26 15.62
N VAL A 27 8.11 -8.75 14.38
CA VAL A 27 7.48 -10.03 14.03
C VAL A 27 8.30 -11.17 14.66
N PRO A 28 7.71 -12.00 15.54
CA PRO A 28 8.43 -13.11 16.16
C PRO A 28 9.06 -14.06 15.13
N THR A 29 10.24 -14.61 15.45
CA THR A 29 10.97 -15.50 14.54
C THR A 29 10.18 -16.76 14.17
N TRP A 30 9.41 -17.32 15.13
CA TRP A 30 8.56 -18.48 14.85
C TRP A 30 7.51 -18.16 13.79
N LEU A 31 6.92 -16.97 13.83
CA LEU A 31 5.86 -16.54 12.92
C LEU A 31 6.42 -16.33 11.50
N ARG A 32 7.66 -15.85 11.38
CA ARG A 32 8.34 -15.77 10.08
C ARG A 32 8.66 -17.14 9.48
N ARG A 33 8.95 -18.15 10.32
CA ARG A 33 9.22 -19.54 9.88
C ARG A 33 7.95 -20.31 9.56
N ALA A 34 6.82 -19.92 10.12
CA ALA A 34 5.53 -20.57 9.94
C ALA A 34 4.88 -20.30 8.57
N VAL A 35 5.44 -19.38 7.76
CA VAL A 35 4.95 -19.14 6.40
C VAL A 35 5.21 -20.39 5.56
N PRO A 36 4.18 -21.06 5.02
CA PRO A 36 4.38 -22.27 4.23
C PRO A 36 5.23 -21.97 3.00
N ASP A 37 6.27 -22.76 2.76
CA ASP A 37 6.95 -22.83 1.47
C ASP A 37 6.18 -23.76 0.51
N ALA A 38 6.47 -23.71 -0.79
CA ALA A 38 5.73 -24.49 -1.79
C ALA A 38 5.70 -26.01 -1.53
N GLN A 39 6.59 -26.53 -0.68
CA GLN A 39 6.69 -27.95 -0.33
C GLN A 39 5.90 -28.31 0.95
N SER A 40 5.83 -27.41 1.93
CA SER A 40 5.02 -27.55 3.17
C SER A 40 3.54 -27.22 2.94
N PHE A 41 3.22 -26.55 1.84
CA PHE A 41 1.85 -26.22 1.41
C PHE A 41 0.88 -27.41 1.36
N ALA A 42 1.36 -28.59 0.98
CA ALA A 42 0.56 -29.82 0.90
C ALA A 42 0.34 -30.50 2.26
N ARG A 43 1.10 -30.11 3.30
CA ARG A 43 1.06 -30.72 4.63
C ARG A 43 0.27 -29.91 5.66
N ASN A 44 0.00 -28.64 5.36
CA ASN A 44 -0.70 -27.75 6.27
C ASN A 44 -2.19 -27.65 5.91
N ASP A 45 -3.02 -27.70 6.95
CA ASP A 45 -4.45 -27.44 6.83
C ASP A 45 -4.71 -25.96 6.59
N VAL A 46 -5.88 -25.63 6.02
CA VAL A 46 -6.24 -24.24 5.69
C VAL A 46 -6.28 -23.38 6.95
N GLU A 47 -6.74 -23.97 8.06
CA GLU A 47 -6.86 -23.38 9.38
C GLU A 47 -5.51 -22.94 9.95
N ASP A 48 -4.46 -23.75 9.80
CA ASP A 48 -3.10 -23.41 10.25
C ASP A 48 -2.53 -22.22 9.47
N VAL A 49 -2.71 -22.23 8.15
CA VAL A 49 -2.27 -21.11 7.29
C VAL A 49 -3.08 -19.85 7.60
N ALA A 50 -4.37 -19.98 7.90
CA ALA A 50 -5.23 -18.87 8.30
C ALA A 50 -4.82 -18.30 9.67
N LEU A 51 -4.41 -19.14 10.63
CA LEU A 51 -3.91 -18.70 11.93
C LEU A 51 -2.62 -17.87 11.78
N VAL A 52 -1.68 -18.34 10.96
CA VAL A 52 -0.43 -17.62 10.64
C VAL A 52 -0.72 -16.30 9.94
N ALA A 53 -1.64 -16.30 8.96
CA ALA A 53 -2.06 -15.08 8.27
C ALA A 53 -2.72 -14.08 9.22
N GLY A 54 -3.60 -14.55 10.10
CA GLY A 54 -4.25 -13.73 11.13
C GLY A 54 -3.24 -13.09 12.08
N ALA A 55 -2.23 -13.85 12.54
CA ALA A 55 -1.17 -13.32 13.38
C ALA A 55 -0.31 -12.27 12.65
N ALA A 56 -0.01 -12.48 11.36
CA ALA A 56 0.72 -11.52 10.55
C ALA A 56 -0.07 -10.23 10.31
N ILE A 57 -1.37 -10.33 10.01
CA ILE A 57 -2.26 -9.19 9.87
C ILE A 57 -2.44 -8.45 11.20
N GLY A 58 -2.51 -9.17 12.33
CA GLY A 58 -2.54 -8.56 13.67
C GLY A 58 -1.27 -7.76 13.98
N ALA A 59 -0.09 -8.27 13.60
CA ALA A 59 1.16 -7.52 13.71
C ALA A 59 1.18 -6.29 12.80
N LEU A 60 0.67 -6.40 11.57
CA LEU A 60 0.55 -5.28 10.64
C LEU A 60 -0.45 -4.22 11.16
N ASP A 61 -1.57 -4.64 11.75
CA ASP A 61 -2.57 -3.77 12.35
C ASP A 61 -1.97 -2.87 13.43
N GLN A 62 -1.07 -3.40 14.27
CA GLN A 62 -0.33 -2.61 15.24
C GLN A 62 0.56 -1.53 14.59
N VAL A 63 1.15 -1.80 13.42
CA VAL A 63 1.91 -0.79 12.66
C VAL A 63 0.97 0.29 12.14
N VAL A 64 -0.15 -0.09 11.52
CA VAL A 64 -1.10 0.85 10.92
C VAL A 64 -1.69 1.80 11.97
N ARG A 65 -2.02 1.29 13.16
CA ARG A 65 -2.64 2.05 14.25
C ARG A 65 -1.70 3.03 14.96
N ARG A 66 -0.39 2.99 14.71
CA ARG A 66 0.54 3.97 15.27
C ARG A 66 0.39 5.37 14.67
N HIS A 67 -0.26 5.46 13.50
CA HIS A 67 -0.49 6.75 12.80
C HIS A 67 0.80 7.58 12.64
N GLU A 68 1.90 6.90 12.35
CA GLU A 68 3.20 7.52 12.19
C GLU A 68 3.21 8.55 11.05
N ARG A 69 4.01 9.61 11.20
CA ARG A 69 4.05 10.71 10.21
C ARG A 69 4.47 10.22 8.82
N TRP A 70 5.32 9.20 8.74
CA TRP A 70 5.82 8.59 7.50
C TRP A 70 4.86 7.53 6.90
N ALA A 71 3.70 7.29 7.51
CA ALA A 71 2.79 6.24 7.06
C ALA A 71 2.26 6.48 5.64
N GLY A 72 2.18 7.74 5.19
CA GLY A 72 1.85 8.07 3.80
C GLY A 72 2.89 7.54 2.82
N ALA A 73 4.16 7.91 3.00
CA ALA A 73 5.27 7.44 2.18
C ALA A 73 5.36 5.91 2.15
N TRP A 74 5.11 5.26 3.29
CA TRP A 74 5.06 3.80 3.39
C TRP A 74 3.99 3.16 2.51
N ARG A 75 2.74 3.65 2.57
CA ARG A 75 1.67 3.13 1.71
C ARG A 75 1.92 3.43 0.23
N GLN A 76 2.48 4.60 -0.09
CA GLN A 76 2.80 4.97 -1.48
C GLN A 76 3.96 4.14 -2.05
N ARG A 77 4.96 3.76 -1.24
CA ARG A 77 6.02 2.82 -1.64
C ARG A 77 5.48 1.42 -1.91
N LEU A 78 4.56 0.94 -1.07
CA LEU A 78 3.85 -0.33 -1.30
C LEU A 78 2.99 -0.28 -2.58
N ALA A 79 2.29 0.85 -2.81
CA ALA A 79 1.54 1.08 -4.05
C ALA A 79 2.44 1.03 -5.28
N LEU A 80 3.66 1.59 -5.20
CA LEU A 80 4.63 1.50 -6.28
C LEU A 80 5.06 0.06 -6.56
N SER A 81 5.39 -0.72 -5.53
CA SER A 81 5.75 -2.13 -5.71
C SER A 81 4.58 -2.94 -6.30
N ALA A 82 3.35 -2.65 -5.89
CA ALA A 82 2.15 -3.26 -6.48
C ALA A 82 1.97 -2.88 -7.96
N ALA A 83 2.23 -1.61 -8.32
CA ALA A 83 2.16 -1.13 -9.70
C ALA A 83 3.19 -1.79 -10.61
N VAL A 84 4.44 -1.96 -10.16
CA VAL A 84 5.48 -2.70 -10.90
C VAL A 84 5.01 -4.12 -11.20
N MET A 85 4.42 -4.78 -10.22
CA MET A 85 3.93 -6.15 -10.41
C MET A 85 2.71 -6.22 -11.33
N THR A 86 1.80 -5.25 -11.26
CA THR A 86 0.71 -5.11 -12.24
C THR A 86 1.26 -4.93 -13.65
N ALA A 87 2.23 -4.02 -13.85
CA ALA A 87 2.85 -3.77 -15.15
C ALA A 87 3.52 -5.02 -15.73
N LYS A 88 4.27 -5.77 -14.90
CA LYS A 88 4.89 -7.04 -15.30
C LYS A 88 3.86 -8.09 -15.73
N ARG A 89 2.73 -8.20 -15.03
CA ARG A 89 1.68 -9.18 -15.36
C ARG A 89 1.02 -8.93 -16.71
N VAL A 90 0.94 -7.67 -17.14
CA VAL A 90 0.43 -7.31 -18.47
C VAL A 90 1.52 -7.20 -19.53
N GLY A 91 2.70 -7.78 -19.27
CA GLY A 91 3.79 -7.91 -20.23
C GLY A 91 4.66 -6.67 -20.40
N ARG A 92 4.58 -5.69 -19.50
CA ARG A 92 5.42 -4.50 -19.56
C ARG A 92 6.68 -4.63 -18.70
N ILE A 93 7.68 -3.82 -19.03
CA ILE A 93 9.03 -3.88 -18.45
C ILE A 93 9.35 -2.72 -17.49
N GLU A 94 8.42 -1.78 -17.28
CA GLU A 94 8.69 -0.63 -16.41
C GLU A 94 8.92 -1.07 -14.96
N GLU A 95 10.07 -0.65 -14.43
CA GLU A 95 10.43 -0.80 -13.03
C GLU A 95 10.09 0.48 -12.23
N GLU A 96 10.40 0.47 -10.93
CA GLU A 96 10.06 1.57 -10.02
C GLU A 96 10.48 2.96 -10.53
N ALA A 97 11.69 3.08 -11.08
CA ALA A 97 12.20 4.35 -11.59
C ALA A 97 11.38 4.86 -12.78
N ALA A 98 11.05 3.98 -13.73
CA ALA A 98 10.24 4.32 -14.89
C ALA A 98 8.81 4.70 -14.52
N LEU A 99 8.21 4.02 -13.53
CA LEU A 99 6.88 4.37 -13.03
C LEU A 99 6.86 5.71 -12.28
N ARG A 100 7.92 5.98 -11.47
CA ARG A 100 8.10 7.30 -10.85
C ARG A 100 8.20 8.38 -11.90
N ASP A 101 8.98 8.17 -12.95
CA ASP A 101 9.14 9.14 -14.03
C ASP A 101 7.81 9.41 -14.74
N ALA A 102 7.07 8.36 -15.09
CA ALA A 102 5.79 8.47 -15.78
C ALA A 102 4.77 9.31 -15.01
N VAL A 103 4.73 9.20 -13.67
CA VAL A 103 3.78 9.95 -12.85
C VAL A 103 4.31 11.32 -12.44
N LEU A 104 5.58 11.41 -12.05
CA LEU A 104 6.13 12.61 -11.41
C LEU A 104 6.61 13.66 -12.42
N LEU A 105 6.98 13.27 -13.65
CA LEU A 105 7.43 14.21 -14.69
C LEU A 105 6.31 14.67 -15.63
N THR A 106 5.17 13.99 -15.60
CA THR A 106 3.98 14.37 -16.35
C THR A 106 3.33 15.60 -15.71
N LYS A 107 2.89 16.56 -16.52
CA LYS A 107 2.26 17.77 -15.99
C LYS A 107 0.91 17.43 -15.37
N PRO A 108 0.48 18.16 -14.32
CA PRO A 108 -0.85 17.96 -13.77
C PRO A 108 -1.94 18.10 -14.84
N GLY A 109 -2.80 17.09 -14.97
CA GLY A 109 -3.88 17.04 -15.95
C GLY A 109 -3.54 16.31 -17.26
N ASP A 110 -2.26 16.05 -17.54
CA ASP A 110 -1.85 15.26 -18.69
C ASP A 110 -1.92 13.74 -18.40
N ASP A 111 -2.05 12.92 -19.46
CA ASP A 111 -2.03 11.46 -19.33
C ASP A 111 -0.63 10.97 -18.99
N VAL A 112 -0.50 10.26 -17.86
CA VAL A 112 0.74 9.62 -17.38
C VAL A 112 1.11 8.35 -18.16
N GLY A 113 0.32 8.01 -19.19
CA GLY A 113 0.48 6.83 -20.02
C GLY A 113 0.07 5.54 -19.30
N PRO A 114 0.04 4.39 -20.00
CA PRO A 114 -0.53 3.17 -19.47
C PRO A 114 0.15 2.66 -18.18
N ALA A 115 1.48 2.71 -18.12
CA ALA A 115 2.23 2.29 -16.94
C ALA A 115 2.02 3.25 -15.76
N GLY A 116 1.99 4.56 -16.02
CA GLY A 116 1.69 5.57 -15.02
C GLY A 116 0.28 5.45 -14.46
N ARG A 117 -0.72 5.11 -15.29
CA ARG A 117 -2.10 4.90 -14.86
C ARG A 117 -2.22 3.69 -13.92
N MET A 118 -1.47 2.61 -14.17
CA MET A 118 -1.40 1.49 -13.22
C MET A 118 -0.87 1.93 -11.86
N LEU A 119 0.13 2.82 -11.81
CA LEU A 119 0.58 3.42 -10.56
C LEU A 119 -0.53 4.27 -9.93
N MET A 120 -1.25 5.08 -10.70
CA MET A 120 -2.38 5.88 -10.18
C MET A 120 -3.47 5.02 -9.53
N ALA A 121 -3.80 3.85 -10.07
CA ALA A 121 -4.75 2.91 -9.46
C ALA A 121 -4.34 2.52 -8.03
N TRP A 122 -3.06 2.18 -7.83
CA TRP A 122 -2.54 1.77 -6.52
C TRP A 122 -2.32 2.96 -5.59
N ARG A 123 -1.91 4.13 -6.11
CA ARG A 123 -1.81 5.36 -5.31
C ARG A 123 -3.19 5.79 -4.79
N ARG A 124 -4.24 5.60 -5.58
CA ARG A 124 -5.64 5.81 -5.17
C ARG A 124 -6.02 4.94 -3.99
N LEU A 125 -5.69 3.64 -4.03
CA LEU A 125 -5.91 2.71 -2.92
C LEU A 125 -5.23 3.20 -1.63
N ALA A 126 -3.95 3.59 -1.75
CA ALA A 126 -3.12 3.99 -0.62
C ALA A 126 -3.45 5.39 -0.04
N GLY A 127 -4.04 6.27 -0.86
CA GLY A 127 -4.24 7.68 -0.54
C GLY A 127 -5.69 8.08 -0.25
N MET A 128 -6.68 7.31 -0.70
CA MET A 128 -8.09 7.61 -0.46
C MET A 128 -8.56 7.02 0.89
N PRO A 129 -9.46 7.70 1.63
CA PRO A 129 -10.07 7.12 2.84
C PRO A 129 -10.75 5.78 2.55
N ALA A 130 -10.57 4.79 3.43
CA ALA A 130 -11.02 3.42 3.18
C ALA A 130 -12.53 3.31 2.93
N GLU A 131 -13.32 4.13 3.61
CA GLU A 131 -14.78 4.28 3.43
C GLU A 131 -15.19 4.70 2.01
N LYS A 132 -14.32 5.37 1.25
CA LYS A 132 -14.61 5.84 -0.11
C LYS A 132 -14.13 4.89 -1.21
N LEU A 133 -13.33 3.88 -0.87
CA LEU A 133 -12.68 3.00 -1.86
C LEU A 133 -13.66 2.14 -2.66
N LEU A 134 -14.69 1.59 -2.01
CA LEU A 134 -15.65 0.67 -2.63
C LEU A 134 -16.94 1.37 -3.10
N THR A 135 -16.82 2.65 -3.46
CA THR A 135 -17.89 3.39 -4.14
C THR A 135 -17.83 3.13 -5.65
N GLU A 136 -18.96 3.19 -6.35
CA GLU A 136 -19.00 3.03 -7.81
C GLU A 136 -18.01 3.96 -8.53
N ALA A 137 -17.90 5.21 -8.09
CA ALA A 137 -16.97 6.19 -8.68
C ALA A 137 -15.50 5.80 -8.48
N SER A 138 -15.12 5.29 -7.31
CA SER A 138 -13.75 4.86 -7.02
C SER A 138 -13.40 3.58 -7.76
N ILE A 139 -14.32 2.61 -7.79
CA ILE A 139 -14.16 1.36 -8.57
C ILE A 139 -14.02 1.68 -10.05
N SER A 140 -14.90 2.53 -10.58
CA SER A 140 -14.86 3.04 -11.96
C SER A 140 -13.51 3.65 -12.31
N ALA A 141 -12.97 4.51 -11.44
CA ALA A 141 -11.68 5.15 -11.66
C ALA A 141 -10.52 4.15 -11.59
N ALA A 142 -10.55 3.19 -10.67
CA ALA A 142 -9.53 2.14 -10.59
C ALA A 142 -9.54 1.24 -11.83
N MET A 143 -10.71 0.93 -12.38
CA MET A 143 -10.85 0.19 -13.64
C MET A 143 -10.27 0.96 -14.83
N ASP A 144 -10.57 2.25 -14.95
CA ASP A 144 -10.01 3.13 -16.00
C ASP A 144 -8.48 3.19 -15.91
N ASP A 145 -7.96 3.38 -14.68
CA ASP A 145 -6.52 3.45 -14.40
C ASP A 145 -5.80 2.12 -14.73
N LEU A 146 -6.50 0.98 -14.62
CA LEU A 146 -6.00 -0.35 -15.00
C LEU A 146 -6.25 -0.70 -16.48
N GLY A 147 -6.89 0.18 -17.26
CA GLY A 147 -7.19 -0.04 -18.67
C GLY A 147 -8.26 -1.11 -18.92
N LEU A 148 -9.17 -1.31 -17.97
CA LEU A 148 -10.24 -2.30 -18.07
C LEU A 148 -11.49 -1.69 -18.71
N ALA A 149 -12.09 -2.41 -19.66
CA ALA A 149 -13.37 -2.02 -20.24
C ALA A 149 -14.46 -2.09 -19.17
N ARG A 150 -15.31 -1.04 -19.10
CA ARG A 150 -16.42 -0.97 -18.16
C ARG A 150 -17.75 -0.72 -18.87
N ASP A 151 -18.80 -1.30 -18.32
CA ASP A 151 -20.17 -0.88 -18.53
C ASP A 151 -20.76 -0.47 -17.17
N ALA A 152 -21.67 0.52 -17.15
CA ALA A 152 -22.14 1.13 -15.90
C ALA A 152 -22.95 0.15 -15.03
N VAL A 153 -23.71 -0.75 -15.64
CA VAL A 153 -24.52 -1.75 -14.94
C VAL A 153 -23.62 -2.75 -14.20
N SER A 154 -22.55 -3.22 -14.85
CA SER A 154 -21.58 -4.15 -14.29
C SER A 154 -20.80 -3.54 -13.12
N VAL A 155 -20.54 -2.23 -13.12
CA VAL A 155 -19.90 -1.57 -11.96
C VAL A 155 -20.84 -1.53 -10.75
N SER A 156 -22.13 -1.28 -10.97
CA SER A 156 -23.12 -1.30 -9.88
C SER A 156 -23.27 -2.71 -9.31
N ASP A 157 -23.45 -3.72 -10.17
CA ASP A 157 -23.51 -5.13 -9.77
C ASP A 157 -22.23 -5.57 -9.04
N LEU A 158 -21.06 -5.14 -9.51
CA LEU A 158 -19.78 -5.44 -8.86
C LEU A 158 -19.69 -4.80 -7.47
N THR A 159 -20.22 -3.59 -7.32
CA THR A 159 -20.26 -2.90 -6.02
C THR A 159 -21.18 -3.65 -5.05
N ASP A 160 -22.31 -4.14 -5.54
CA ASP A 160 -23.27 -4.93 -4.76
C ASP A 160 -22.69 -6.31 -4.36
N ASP A 161 -22.02 -7.00 -5.29
CA ASP A 161 -21.31 -8.26 -5.03
C ASP A 161 -20.27 -8.08 -3.91
N LEU A 162 -19.48 -7.00 -3.96
CA LEU A 162 -18.46 -6.69 -2.94
C LEU A 162 -19.10 -6.34 -1.59
N ARG A 163 -20.25 -5.66 -1.59
CA ARG A 163 -21.01 -5.36 -0.36
C ARG A 163 -21.56 -6.64 0.26
N GLN A 164 -22.17 -7.52 -0.53
CA GLN A 164 -22.69 -8.80 -0.07
C GLN A 164 -21.56 -9.68 0.46
N LEU A 165 -20.43 -9.72 -0.24
CA LEU A 165 -19.24 -10.44 0.19
C LEU A 165 -18.73 -9.92 1.54
N SER A 166 -18.68 -8.60 1.74
CA SER A 166 -18.30 -8.01 3.02
C SER A 166 -19.30 -8.34 4.14
N ALA A 167 -20.60 -8.38 3.86
CA ALA A 167 -21.60 -8.69 4.87
C ALA A 167 -21.64 -10.17 5.27
N GLY A 168 -21.42 -11.08 4.31
CA GLY A 168 -21.67 -12.52 4.50
C GLY A 168 -20.42 -13.37 4.76
N ALA A 169 -19.23 -12.91 4.38
CA ALA A 169 -18.01 -13.72 4.50
C ALA A 169 -17.14 -13.34 5.70
N GLY A 170 -16.50 -14.35 6.28
CA GLY A 170 -15.34 -14.17 7.15
C GLY A 170 -14.15 -13.57 6.38
N THR A 171 -13.15 -13.05 7.09
CA THR A 171 -12.04 -12.30 6.48
C THR A 171 -11.35 -13.04 5.35
N VAL A 172 -11.08 -14.34 5.51
CA VAL A 172 -10.47 -15.18 4.46
C VAL A 172 -11.36 -15.22 3.22
N GLY A 173 -12.60 -15.66 3.36
CA GLY A 173 -13.56 -15.75 2.25
C GLY A 173 -13.82 -14.40 1.56
N MET A 174 -13.79 -13.30 2.32
CA MET A 174 -13.91 -11.96 1.77
C MET A 174 -12.73 -11.62 0.85
N MET A 175 -11.49 -11.94 1.23
CA MET A 175 -10.32 -11.61 0.43
C MET A 175 -10.17 -12.55 -0.77
N THR A 176 -10.38 -13.85 -0.57
CA THR A 176 -10.33 -14.83 -1.67
C THR A 176 -11.47 -14.59 -2.67
N GLY A 177 -12.67 -14.30 -2.16
CA GLY A 177 -13.86 -13.98 -2.92
C GLY A 177 -13.72 -12.72 -3.78
N ALA A 178 -13.05 -11.67 -3.28
CA ALA A 178 -12.82 -10.44 -4.03
C ALA A 178 -11.96 -10.68 -5.28
N ILE A 179 -10.93 -11.53 -5.15
CA ILE A 179 -10.11 -11.96 -6.28
C ILE A 179 -10.92 -12.82 -7.24
N ALA A 180 -11.71 -13.77 -6.72
CA ALA A 180 -12.52 -14.65 -7.53
C ALA A 180 -13.61 -13.90 -8.32
N ILE A 181 -14.27 -12.90 -7.73
CA ILE A 181 -15.25 -12.04 -8.41
C ILE A 181 -14.60 -11.32 -9.59
N ALA A 182 -13.44 -10.68 -9.36
CA ALA A 182 -12.73 -9.94 -10.42
C ALA A 182 -12.28 -10.86 -11.56
N GLU A 183 -11.80 -12.07 -11.26
CA GLU A 183 -11.40 -13.04 -12.28
C GLU A 183 -12.59 -13.60 -13.07
N ARG A 184 -13.69 -13.97 -12.40
CA ARG A 184 -14.90 -14.47 -13.07
C ARG A 184 -15.49 -13.45 -14.04
N ARG A 185 -15.38 -12.17 -13.72
CA ARG A 185 -15.83 -11.06 -14.59
C ARG A 185 -14.78 -10.61 -15.62
N GLY A 186 -13.61 -11.26 -15.67
CA GLY A 186 -12.56 -10.95 -16.66
C GLY A 186 -11.72 -9.71 -16.36
N TYR A 187 -11.85 -9.10 -15.18
CA TYR A 187 -11.09 -7.91 -14.78
C TYR A 187 -9.69 -8.22 -14.26
N GLY A 188 -9.41 -9.50 -14.01
CA GLY A 188 -8.08 -10.00 -13.69
C GLY A 188 -7.63 -9.75 -12.25
N ARG A 189 -6.46 -10.31 -11.92
CA ARG A 189 -5.97 -10.42 -10.54
C ARG A 189 -5.55 -9.08 -9.92
N ALA A 190 -5.17 -8.09 -10.73
CA ALA A 190 -4.75 -6.78 -10.22
C ALA A 190 -5.92 -6.05 -9.54
N LEU A 191 -7.08 -5.99 -10.20
CA LEU A 191 -8.28 -5.40 -9.63
C LEU A 191 -8.81 -6.23 -8.45
N GLY A 192 -8.76 -7.57 -8.54
CA GLY A 192 -9.12 -8.44 -7.43
C GLY A 192 -8.29 -8.22 -6.16
N ALA A 193 -6.97 -8.05 -6.31
CA ALA A 193 -6.08 -7.70 -5.20
C ALA A 193 -6.37 -6.31 -4.64
N TRP A 194 -6.68 -5.34 -5.52
CA TRP A 194 -7.10 -4.00 -5.13
C TRP A 194 -8.37 -4.03 -4.27
N PHE A 195 -9.38 -4.82 -4.64
CA PHE A 195 -10.60 -5.02 -3.85
C PHE A 195 -10.32 -5.71 -2.52
N ALA A 196 -9.50 -6.76 -2.52
CA ALA A 196 -9.17 -7.48 -1.30
C ALA A 196 -8.47 -6.58 -0.26
N ASP A 197 -7.52 -5.75 -0.69
CA ASP A 197 -6.83 -4.79 0.18
C ASP A 197 -7.77 -3.68 0.68
N ALA A 198 -8.69 -3.20 -0.16
CA ALA A 198 -9.72 -2.22 0.23
C ALA A 198 -10.72 -2.79 1.26
N LEU A 199 -11.21 -3.99 1.02
CA LEU A 199 -12.11 -4.72 1.91
C LEU A 199 -11.46 -5.02 3.26
N LEU A 200 -10.19 -5.43 3.25
CA LEU A 200 -9.41 -5.64 4.47
C LEU A 200 -9.29 -4.36 5.29
N ALA A 201 -8.99 -3.22 4.64
CA ALA A 201 -8.90 -1.93 5.31
C ALA A 201 -10.23 -1.53 5.97
N GLN A 202 -11.36 -1.72 5.27
CA GLN A 202 -12.68 -1.46 5.84
C GLN A 202 -13.00 -2.41 7.01
N ARG A 203 -12.68 -3.70 6.87
CA ARG A 203 -12.93 -4.71 7.92
C ARG A 203 -12.15 -4.43 9.20
N LEU A 204 -10.92 -3.94 9.09
CA LEU A 204 -10.06 -3.63 10.23
C LEU A 204 -10.24 -2.19 10.75
N GLY A 205 -11.08 -1.38 10.10
CA GLY A 205 -11.29 0.02 10.47
C GLY A 205 -10.04 0.89 10.26
N TRP A 206 -9.24 0.59 9.25
CA TRP A 206 -8.09 1.42 8.89
C TRP A 206 -8.54 2.68 8.16
N ALA A 207 -7.91 3.81 8.45
CA ALA A 207 -8.23 5.07 7.79
C ALA A 207 -7.93 5.03 6.28
N HIS A 208 -6.87 4.34 5.89
CA HIS A 208 -6.42 4.17 4.50
C HIS A 208 -5.98 2.72 4.28
N ALA A 209 -6.17 2.20 3.07
CA ALA A 209 -5.76 0.84 2.74
C ALA A 209 -4.24 0.72 2.59
N VAL A 210 -3.70 -0.45 2.94
CA VAL A 210 -2.29 -0.80 2.74
C VAL A 210 -2.24 -1.74 1.52
N PRO A 211 -1.55 -1.37 0.42
CA PRO A 211 -1.38 -2.27 -0.72
C PRO A 211 -0.52 -3.47 -0.32
N LEU A 212 -1.08 -4.68 -0.30
CA LEU A 212 -0.41 -5.90 0.11
C LEU A 212 -0.39 -6.92 -1.04
N LEU A 213 -1.57 -7.25 -1.56
CA LEU A 213 -1.74 -8.37 -2.49
C LEU A 213 -1.34 -8.03 -3.93
N GLY A 214 -1.26 -6.74 -4.26
CA GLY A 214 -0.83 -6.28 -5.59
C GLY A 214 0.59 -6.69 -5.96
N ALA A 215 1.49 -6.68 -4.98
CA ALA A 215 2.92 -6.97 -5.18
C ALA A 215 3.28 -8.47 -5.13
N GLU A 216 2.33 -9.35 -4.84
CA GLU A 216 2.61 -10.78 -4.67
C GLU A 216 2.75 -11.50 -6.02
N VAL A 217 3.88 -12.15 -6.24
CA VAL A 217 4.02 -13.16 -7.29
C VAL A 217 3.41 -14.44 -6.75
N THR A 218 2.16 -14.72 -7.09
CA THR A 218 1.66 -16.09 -6.90
C THR A 218 2.40 -16.95 -7.91
N ALA A 219 3.43 -17.67 -7.44
CA ALA A 219 3.97 -18.79 -8.18
C ALA A 219 2.78 -19.67 -8.51
N GLY A 220 2.49 -19.83 -9.81
CA GLY A 220 1.47 -20.76 -10.25
C GLY A 220 1.85 -22.15 -9.78
N ILE A 221 1.32 -22.56 -8.62
CA ILE A 221 1.25 -23.97 -8.27
C ILE A 221 0.22 -24.54 -9.24
N GLY A 222 0.75 -25.05 -10.36
CA GLY A 222 0.00 -25.84 -11.31
C GLY A 222 -0.71 -25.06 -12.42
N ILE A 223 0.08 -24.61 -13.41
CA ILE A 223 -0.25 -25.00 -14.80
C ILE A 223 -0.06 -26.53 -14.89
N ARG A 224 -0.82 -27.30 -14.09
CA ARG A 224 -1.10 -28.68 -14.44
C ARG A 224 -2.22 -28.52 -15.44
N ARG A 225 -1.82 -28.53 -16.71
CA ARG A 225 -2.69 -28.73 -17.86
C ARG A 225 -4.01 -29.34 -17.41
N LEU A 226 -5.09 -28.63 -17.65
CA LEU A 226 -6.44 -29.13 -17.81
C LEU A 226 -6.42 -30.23 -18.89
N ARG A 227 -5.78 -31.37 -18.59
CA ARG A 227 -5.83 -32.58 -19.38
C ARG A 227 -6.82 -33.47 -18.65
N ARG A 228 -8.09 -33.17 -18.95
CA ARG A 228 -9.22 -34.09 -19.03
C ARG A 228 -9.05 -35.34 -18.15
N SER A 229 -9.61 -35.33 -16.96
CA SER A 229 -10.07 -36.54 -16.28
C SER A 229 -11.48 -36.27 -15.80
N GLY A 230 -12.43 -36.83 -16.54
CA GLY A 230 -13.82 -36.90 -16.10
C GLY A 230 -13.93 -37.77 -14.86
N THR A 231 -15.05 -37.61 -14.16
CA THR A 231 -15.47 -38.29 -12.92
C THR A 231 -14.76 -37.84 -11.65
N GLY A 232 -15.36 -36.85 -10.96
CA GLY A 232 -14.92 -36.35 -9.65
C GLY A 232 -15.04 -34.83 -9.42
N ILE A 233 -16.03 -34.15 -10.02
CA ILE A 233 -16.06 -32.67 -10.12
C ILE A 233 -16.16 -31.99 -8.75
N ALA A 234 -16.92 -32.54 -7.78
CA ALA A 234 -17.18 -31.87 -6.51
C ALA A 234 -16.02 -31.94 -5.49
N ALA A 235 -15.36 -33.09 -5.35
CA ALA A 235 -14.23 -33.23 -4.41
C ALA A 235 -12.99 -32.51 -4.93
N ALA A 236 -12.71 -32.61 -6.24
CA ALA A 236 -11.62 -31.88 -6.87
C ALA A 236 -11.81 -30.36 -6.82
N SER A 237 -13.05 -29.84 -6.91
CA SER A 237 -13.29 -28.40 -6.77
C SER A 237 -13.10 -27.87 -5.34
N ILE A 238 -13.36 -28.69 -4.31
CA ILE A 238 -13.20 -28.27 -2.92
C ILE A 238 -11.72 -28.29 -2.53
N GLU A 239 -10.97 -29.32 -2.97
CA GLU A 239 -9.52 -29.39 -2.79
C GLU A 239 -8.81 -28.23 -3.52
N ASP A 240 -9.22 -27.92 -4.76
CA ASP A 240 -8.65 -26.81 -5.55
C ASP A 240 -8.95 -25.44 -4.91
N GLU A 241 -10.15 -25.24 -4.36
CA GLU A 241 -10.50 -24.01 -3.62
C GLU A 241 -9.70 -23.89 -2.31
N GLY A 242 -9.52 -24.98 -1.58
CA GLY A 242 -8.71 -25.02 -0.36
C GLY A 242 -7.24 -24.71 -0.62
N ASP A 243 -6.65 -25.30 -1.66
CA ASP A 243 -5.27 -25.02 -2.06
C ASP A 243 -5.08 -23.58 -2.54
N ARG A 244 -6.06 -23.06 -3.29
CA ARG A 244 -6.07 -21.66 -3.73
C ARG A 244 -6.15 -20.69 -2.54
N ALA A 245 -7.02 -20.97 -1.57
CA ALA A 245 -7.16 -20.17 -0.35
C ALA A 245 -5.87 -20.19 0.47
N LYS A 246 -5.25 -21.35 0.68
CA LYS A 246 -3.93 -21.45 1.34
C LYS A 246 -2.90 -20.59 0.59
N SER A 247 -2.87 -20.65 -0.74
CA SER A 247 -1.88 -19.92 -1.54
C SER A 247 -2.03 -18.41 -1.38
N GLN A 248 -3.26 -17.93 -1.33
CA GLN A 248 -3.58 -16.53 -1.12
C GLN A 248 -3.22 -16.07 0.31
N LEU A 249 -3.52 -16.89 1.32
CA LEU A 249 -3.17 -16.59 2.72
C LEU A 249 -1.65 -16.53 2.96
N ALA A 250 -0.87 -17.44 2.38
CA ALA A 250 0.59 -17.36 2.51
C ALA A 250 1.15 -16.15 1.76
N ALA A 251 0.62 -15.83 0.58
CA ALA A 251 0.99 -14.61 -0.17
C ALA A 251 0.70 -13.36 0.67
N GLN A 252 -0.49 -13.30 1.29
CA GLN A 252 -0.85 -12.20 2.19
C GLN A 252 0.10 -12.09 3.39
N THR A 253 0.43 -13.22 4.00
CA THR A 253 1.35 -13.28 5.14
C THR A 253 2.72 -12.70 4.77
N ARG A 254 3.26 -13.09 3.61
CA ARG A 254 4.54 -12.55 3.11
C ARG A 254 4.44 -11.06 2.80
N ALA A 255 3.34 -10.62 2.18
CA ALA A 255 3.10 -9.21 1.92
C ALA A 255 3.06 -8.39 3.22
N ALA A 256 2.37 -8.89 4.24
CA ALA A 256 2.30 -8.24 5.55
C ALA A 256 3.68 -8.11 6.20
N PHE A 257 4.51 -9.15 6.18
CA PHE A 257 5.88 -9.06 6.72
C PHE A 257 6.74 -8.08 5.93
N ARG A 258 6.70 -8.10 4.59
CA ARG A 258 7.44 -7.11 3.79
C ARG A 258 6.96 -5.69 4.07
N ALA A 259 5.66 -5.49 4.28
CA ALA A 259 5.10 -4.20 4.65
C ALA A 259 5.61 -3.74 6.02
N ILE A 260 5.63 -4.63 7.03
CA ILE A 260 6.18 -4.34 8.36
C ILE A 260 7.67 -3.99 8.28
N ASP A 261 8.45 -4.76 7.53
CA ASP A 261 9.90 -4.53 7.39
C ASP A 261 10.19 -3.18 6.71
N LEU A 262 9.44 -2.85 5.65
CA LEU A 262 9.52 -1.56 4.97
C LEU A 262 9.11 -0.42 5.90
N SER A 263 8.10 -0.63 6.76
CA SER A 263 7.66 0.36 7.74
C SER A 263 8.78 0.69 8.75
N ALA A 264 9.51 -0.32 9.23
CA ALA A 264 10.61 -0.14 10.15
C ALA A 264 11.79 0.59 9.49
N GLU A 265 12.05 0.31 8.21
CA GLU A 265 13.05 1.04 7.44
C GLU A 265 12.66 2.52 7.26
N LEU A 266 11.46 2.81 6.79
CA LEU A 266 10.98 4.17 6.60
C LEU A 266 10.90 4.95 7.92
N GLY A 267 10.56 4.29 9.03
CA GLY A 267 10.65 4.87 10.37
C GLY A 267 12.05 5.42 10.66
N ARG A 268 13.10 4.59 10.51
CA ARG A 268 14.50 5.04 10.70
C ARG A 268 14.93 6.14 9.72
N ARG A 269 14.42 6.13 8.49
CA ARG A 269 14.72 7.20 7.51
C ARG A 269 14.02 8.51 7.89
N SER A 270 12.77 8.43 8.35
CA SER A 270 11.98 9.57 8.79
C SER A 270 12.57 10.23 10.04
N GLU A 271 13.07 9.46 11.00
CA GLU A 271 13.74 9.99 12.20
C GLU A 271 14.97 10.81 11.84
N ARG A 272 15.77 10.34 10.87
CA ARG A 272 16.91 11.09 10.33
C ARG A 272 16.47 12.37 9.64
N LEU A 273 15.40 12.34 8.85
CA LEU A 273 14.83 13.54 8.21
C LEU A 273 14.36 14.55 9.26
N LEU A 274 13.61 14.10 10.27
CA LEU A 274 13.08 14.94 11.34
C LEU A 274 14.18 15.53 12.23
N ALA A 275 15.26 14.80 12.48
CA ALA A 275 16.43 15.33 13.19
C ALA A 275 17.19 16.41 12.40
N VAL A 276 17.08 16.39 11.06
CA VAL A 276 17.67 17.38 10.16
C VAL A 276 16.75 18.57 9.92
N ALA A 277 15.42 18.39 10.01
CA ALA A 277 14.42 19.42 9.69
C ALA A 277 14.68 20.78 10.37
N PRO A 278 15.04 20.88 11.67
CA PRO A 278 15.34 22.17 12.32
C PRO A 278 16.56 22.91 11.74
N LYS A 279 17.43 22.22 11.00
CA LYS A 279 18.64 22.80 10.38
C LYS A 279 18.33 23.44 9.02
N LEU A 280 17.12 23.25 8.49
CA LEU A 280 16.70 23.76 7.20
C LEU A 280 16.22 25.21 7.39
N ARG A 281 17.04 26.18 6.98
CA ARG A 281 16.73 27.62 7.13
C ARG A 281 15.74 28.16 6.08
N ALA A 282 15.24 27.31 5.18
CA ALA A 282 14.35 27.73 4.10
C ALA A 282 12.90 27.83 4.58
N ARG A 283 12.23 28.94 4.23
CA ARG A 283 10.88 29.30 4.72
C ARG A 283 9.80 28.23 4.46
N ALA A 284 9.92 27.44 3.40
CA ALA A 284 8.98 26.37 3.05
C ALA A 284 9.59 24.96 3.19
N SER A 285 10.63 24.79 4.01
CA SER A 285 11.25 23.48 4.24
C SER A 285 10.34 22.50 4.99
N ASP A 286 9.49 22.99 5.90
CA ASP A 286 8.53 22.15 6.62
C ASP A 286 7.55 21.46 5.66
N LEU A 287 7.04 22.19 4.67
CA LEU A 287 6.15 21.63 3.65
C LEU A 287 6.84 20.54 2.81
N VAL A 288 8.13 20.70 2.52
CA VAL A 288 8.93 19.68 1.82
C VAL A 288 9.10 18.44 2.70
N VAL A 289 9.36 18.62 4.00
CA VAL A 289 9.46 17.51 4.96
C VAL A 289 8.12 16.77 5.07
N GLU A 290 7.00 17.48 5.18
CA GLU A 290 5.66 16.89 5.19
C GLU A 290 5.38 16.09 3.92
N ARG A 291 5.74 16.65 2.76
CA ARG A 291 5.56 15.96 1.48
C ARG A 291 6.41 14.69 1.39
N LEU A 292 7.65 14.71 1.88
CA LEU A 292 8.55 13.54 1.92
C LEU A 292 8.04 12.43 2.86
N LEU A 293 7.28 12.81 3.89
CA LEU A 293 6.65 11.87 4.82
C LEU A 293 5.31 11.33 4.29
N ALA A 294 4.65 12.08 3.40
CA ALA A 294 3.36 11.74 2.81
C ALA A 294 3.47 10.92 1.51
N ASP A 295 4.48 11.16 0.68
CA ASP A 295 4.63 10.59 -0.65
C ASP A 295 5.87 9.71 -0.79
N ASP A 296 5.81 8.80 -1.77
CA ASP A 296 6.93 7.91 -2.13
C ASP A 296 8.20 8.69 -2.52
N ALA A 297 8.00 9.75 -3.32
CA ALA A 297 9.05 10.52 -3.95
C ALA A 297 8.53 11.89 -4.45
N ILE A 298 9.44 12.85 -4.59
CA ILE A 298 9.20 14.24 -4.99
C ILE A 298 10.19 14.66 -6.07
N VAL A 299 9.74 15.46 -7.04
CA VAL A 299 10.63 16.09 -8.02
C VAL A 299 11.14 17.42 -7.50
N ALA A 300 12.41 17.74 -7.76
CA ALA A 300 12.96 19.07 -7.44
C ALA A 300 12.43 20.24 -8.31
N SER A 301 11.36 20.02 -9.08
CA SER A 301 10.59 21.04 -9.81
C SER A 301 9.11 21.01 -9.41
N GLU A 302 8.75 20.32 -8.33
CA GLU A 302 7.39 20.36 -7.80
C GLU A 302 7.05 21.78 -7.33
N LYS A 303 5.84 22.25 -7.66
CA LYS A 303 5.38 23.59 -7.28
C LYS A 303 5.02 23.59 -5.80
N ILE A 304 5.96 23.99 -4.97
CA ILE A 304 5.79 24.12 -3.52
C ILE A 304 5.61 25.60 -3.18
N VAL A 305 4.49 25.93 -2.55
CA VAL A 305 4.16 27.32 -2.18
C VAL A 305 5.27 27.92 -1.33
N GLY A 306 5.79 29.08 -1.73
CA GLY A 306 6.87 29.77 -1.02
C GLY A 306 8.27 29.23 -1.30
N MET A 307 8.45 28.35 -2.30
CA MET A 307 9.74 27.83 -2.73
C MET A 307 9.94 28.04 -4.24
N SER A 308 11.10 28.55 -4.65
CA SER A 308 11.49 28.56 -6.07
C SER A 308 12.15 27.24 -6.46
N ASP A 309 12.11 26.87 -7.74
CA ASP A 309 12.78 25.66 -8.25
C ASP A 309 14.27 25.60 -7.86
N ARG A 310 14.97 26.74 -7.90
CA ARG A 310 16.37 26.83 -7.48
C ARG A 310 16.53 26.61 -5.97
N GLY A 311 15.60 27.15 -5.17
CA GLY A 311 15.57 26.93 -3.72
C GLY A 311 15.32 25.47 -3.37
N LEU A 312 14.37 24.83 -4.06
CA LEU A 312 14.02 23.43 -3.87
C LEU A 312 15.18 22.49 -4.21
N ARG A 313 15.87 22.73 -5.35
CA ARG A 313 17.08 21.96 -5.72
C ARG A 313 18.18 22.07 -4.66
N ARG A 314 18.49 23.29 -4.20
CA ARG A 314 19.49 23.51 -3.13
C ARG A 314 19.10 22.86 -1.81
N LEU A 315 17.82 22.85 -1.48
CA LEU A 315 17.31 22.16 -0.30
C LEU A 315 17.53 20.66 -0.40
N PHE A 316 17.21 20.05 -1.54
CA PHE A 316 17.47 18.64 -1.77
C PHE A 316 18.95 18.29 -1.76
N ASP A 317 19.81 19.09 -2.40
CA ASP A 317 21.26 18.91 -2.33
C ASP A 317 21.75 18.95 -0.86
N ARG A 318 21.19 19.84 -0.04
CA ARG A 318 21.47 19.89 1.40
C ARG A 318 20.98 18.65 2.13
N LEU A 319 19.74 18.20 1.88
CA LEU A 319 19.17 17.00 2.50
C LEU A 319 19.95 15.73 2.15
N VAL A 320 20.41 15.60 0.90
CA VAL A 320 21.29 14.51 0.46
C VAL A 320 22.64 14.60 1.15
N SER A 321 23.25 15.79 1.25
CA SER A 321 24.53 15.98 1.96
C SER A 321 24.45 15.62 3.45
N LEU A 322 23.26 15.72 4.04
CA LEU A 322 22.97 15.36 5.44
C LEU A 322 22.47 13.92 5.59
N ASN A 323 22.45 13.13 4.51
CA ASN A 323 21.99 11.74 4.48
C ASN A 323 20.55 11.55 5.02
N ALA A 324 19.70 12.57 4.81
CA ALA A 324 18.30 12.59 5.21
C ALA A 324 17.36 12.06 4.11
N VAL A 325 17.77 12.20 2.85
CA VAL A 325 16.99 11.87 1.65
C VAL A 325 17.94 11.29 0.60
N ARG A 326 17.43 10.45 -0.31
CA ARG A 326 18.18 9.87 -1.42
C ARG A 326 17.65 10.37 -2.76
N GLU A 327 18.55 10.54 -3.72
CA GLU A 327 18.18 10.67 -5.12
C GLU A 327 17.83 9.28 -5.70
N LEU A 328 16.72 9.18 -6.42
CA LEU A 328 16.17 7.92 -6.94
C LEU A 328 16.41 7.72 -8.44
N THR A 329 16.83 8.76 -9.18
CA THR A 329 16.87 8.76 -10.64
C THR A 329 18.27 8.68 -11.25
N GLY A 330 19.33 8.94 -10.48
CA GLY A 330 20.72 8.83 -10.92
C GLY A 330 21.09 9.69 -12.13
N ARG A 331 20.41 10.82 -12.38
CA ARG A 331 20.55 11.64 -13.59
C ARG A 331 20.73 13.12 -13.26
N HIS A 332 21.31 13.88 -14.19
CA HIS A 332 21.64 15.29 -13.96
C HIS A 332 20.43 16.24 -14.00
N THR A 333 19.35 15.88 -14.70
CA THR A 333 18.11 16.68 -14.85
C THR A 333 16.89 15.90 -14.35
N PHE A 334 15.81 16.59 -13.97
CA PHE A 334 14.58 15.95 -13.47
C PHE A 334 14.81 14.98 -12.30
N ARG A 335 15.62 15.41 -11.32
CA ARG A 335 16.00 14.60 -10.16
C ARG A 335 14.80 14.35 -9.26
N ILE A 336 14.59 13.08 -8.91
CA ILE A 336 13.56 12.63 -8.00
C ILE A 336 14.21 12.23 -6.68
N TYR A 337 13.60 12.63 -5.58
CA TYR A 337 14.10 12.44 -4.23
C TYR A 337 13.06 11.73 -3.37
N GLY A 338 13.49 10.87 -2.46
CA GLY A 338 12.62 10.20 -1.51
C GLY A 338 13.39 9.72 -0.28
N LEU A 339 12.65 9.24 0.72
CA LEU A 339 13.25 8.66 1.92
C LEU A 339 14.11 7.46 1.58
#